data_AF-A0A183ASJ4-F1
#
_entry.id   AF-A0A183ASJ4-F1
#
_cell.length_a   1.000
_cell.length_b   1.000
_cell.length_c   1.000
_cell.angle_alpha   90.00
_cell.angle_beta   90.00
_cell.angle_gamma   90.00
#
_symmetry.space_group_name_H-M   'P 1'
#
loop_
_entity.id
_entity.type
_entity.pdbx_description
1 polymer ?
#
loop_
_entity_poly.entity_id
_entity_poly.type
_entity_poly.pdbx_seq_one_letter_code
_entity_poly.pdbx_strand_id
1 'polypeptide(L)'
;MPIMNSFVNEIFERIASESSRLAHYNKRSTITNREIQIAVRLLLPGELAKHAVSEDTKAVTKYTGTKSHIPNTYKRRVNLKLDDQDRNFCGRL
;
A
#
# COMPACT_ATOMS: atom_id res chain seq x y z
N MET A 1 4.23 -7.50 25.99
CA MET A 1 5.01 -6.40 25.37
C MET A 1 4.08 -5.25 24.97
N PRO A 2 3.61 -4.41 25.91
CA PRO A 2 2.66 -3.32 25.61
C PRO A 2 3.28 -2.19 24.79
N ILE A 3 4.58 -1.91 25.01
CA ILE A 3 5.31 -0.80 24.36
C ILE A 3 5.35 -0.97 22.83
N MET A 4 5.66 -2.17 22.35
CA MET A 4 5.70 -2.45 20.91
C MET A 4 4.32 -2.35 20.25
N ASN A 5 3.26 -2.72 20.96
CA ASN A 5 1.90 -2.59 20.46
C ASN A 5 1.50 -1.12 20.31
N SER A 6 1.81 -0.28 21.31
CA SER A 6 1.59 1.16 21.25
C SER A 6 2.39 1.82 20.13
N PHE A 7 3.66 1.42 19.93
CA PHE A 7 4.50 1.93 18.85
C PHE A 7 3.90 1.67 17.46
N VAL A 8 3.41 0.44 17.22
CA VAL A 8 2.76 0.09 15.96
C VAL A 8 1.48 0.89 15.74
N ASN A 9 0.66 1.06 16.78
CA ASN A 9 -0.56 1.85 16.67
C ASN A 9 -0.27 3.33 16.36
N GLU A 10 0.72 3.92 17.01
CA GLU A 10 1.10 5.32 16.77
C GLU A 10 1.58 5.53 15.32
N ILE A 11 2.42 4.63 14.81
CA ILE A 11 2.88 4.72 13.41
C ILE A 11 1.73 4.51 12.43
N PHE A 12 0.82 3.57 12.71
CA PHE A 12 -0.34 3.33 11.87
C PHE A 12 -1.22 4.57 11.76
N GLU A 13 -1.54 5.22 12.88
CA GLU A 13 -2.34 6.46 12.88
C GLU A 13 -1.67 7.58 12.10
N ARG A 14 -0.34 7.74 12.23
CA ARG A 14 0.42 8.73 11.46
C ARG A 14 0.39 8.44 9.97
N ILE A 15 0.59 7.20 9.54
CA ILE A 15 0.55 6.83 8.11
C ILE A 15 -0.86 7.02 7.54
N ALA A 16 -1.89 6.60 8.27
CA ALA A 16 -3.28 6.69 7.83
C ALA A 16 -3.73 8.15 7.66
N SER A 17 -3.41 9.00 8.63
CA SER A 17 -3.74 10.43 8.58
C SER A 17 -3.03 11.15 7.43
N GLU A 18 -1.74 10.87 7.21
CA GLU A 18 -0.99 11.50 6.13
C GLU A 18 -1.44 10.98 4.74
N SER A 19 -1.74 9.68 4.62
CA SER A 19 -2.27 9.09 3.39
C SER A 19 -3.64 9.66 3.02
N SER A 20 -4.51 9.90 4.02
CA SER A 20 -5.80 10.56 3.82
C SER A 20 -5.64 11.99 3.32
N ARG A 21 -4.72 12.76 3.91
CA ARG A 21 -4.39 14.11 3.45
C ARG A 21 -3.89 14.10 2.00
N LEU A 22 -2.99 13.18 1.65
CA LEU A 22 -2.49 12.99 0.28
C LEU A 22 -3.61 12.67 -0.72
N ALA A 23 -4.56 11.81 -0.35
CA ALA A 23 -5.72 11.51 -1.19
C ALA A 23 -6.58 12.77 -1.43
N HIS A 24 -6.84 13.55 -0.38
CA HIS A 24 -7.56 14.82 -0.48
C HIS A 24 -6.82 15.86 -1.34
N TYR A 25 -5.50 15.98 -1.22
CA TYR A 25 -4.70 16.86 -2.08
C TYR A 25 -4.81 16.46 -3.55
N ASN A 26 -4.83 15.17 -3.84
CA ASN A 26 -5.01 14.64 -5.20
C ASN A 26 -6.47 14.64 -5.68
N LYS A 27 -7.41 15.17 -4.88
CA LYS A 27 -8.87 15.16 -5.14
C LYS A 27 -9.43 13.75 -5.38
N ARG A 28 -8.85 12.75 -4.73
CA ARG A 28 -9.29 11.36 -4.79
C ARG A 28 -9.98 10.99 -3.48
N SER A 29 -11.08 10.26 -3.58
CA SER A 29 -11.78 9.67 -2.43
C SER A 29 -11.21 8.31 -2.02
N THR A 30 -10.32 7.74 -2.84
CA THR A 30 -9.72 6.42 -2.63
C THR A 30 -8.25 6.58 -2.30
N ILE A 31 -7.83 5.98 -1.17
CA ILE A 31 -6.42 5.85 -0.80
C ILE A 31 -5.86 4.64 -1.55
N THR A 32 -4.84 4.85 -2.39
CA THR A 32 -4.15 3.78 -3.12
C THR A 32 -2.78 3.49 -2.48
N ASN A 33 -2.10 2.43 -2.92
CA ASN A 33 -0.75 2.15 -2.42
C ASN A 33 0.23 3.32 -2.65
N ARG A 34 -0.04 4.17 -3.65
CA ARG A 34 0.79 5.34 -3.93
C ARG A 34 0.75 6.36 -2.78
N GLU A 35 -0.43 6.67 -2.24
CA GLU A 35 -0.55 7.60 -1.12
C GLU A 35 0.15 7.05 0.13
N ILE A 36 0.04 5.73 0.38
CA ILE A 36 0.72 5.05 1.48
C ILE A 36 2.25 5.12 1.32
N GLN A 37 2.76 4.78 0.13
CA GLN A 37 4.19 4.81 -0.16
C GLN A 37 4.78 6.22 0.00
N ILE A 38 4.04 7.27 -0.38
CA ILE A 38 4.44 8.66 -0.17
C ILE A 38 4.39 9.03 1.31
N ALA A 39 3.33 8.65 2.04
CA ALA A 39 3.21 8.89 3.47
C ALA A 39 4.36 8.25 4.27
N VAL A 40 4.76 7.02 3.93
CA VAL A 40 5.91 6.33 4.54
C VAL A 40 7.21 7.11 4.33
N ARG A 41 7.42 7.68 3.13
CA ARG A 41 8.60 8.50 2.83
C ARG A 41 8.60 9.84 3.55
N LEU A 42 7.44 10.37 3.91
CA LEU A 42 7.31 11.61 4.69
C LEU A 42 7.54 11.37 6.18
N LEU A 43 7.12 10.22 6.70
CA LEU A 43 7.17 9.90 8.13
C LEU A 43 8.49 9.27 8.59
N LEU A 44 9.15 8.50 7.73
CA LEU A 44 10.39 7.81 8.08
C LEU A 44 11.63 8.54 7.51
N PRO A 45 12.70 8.69 8.31
CA PRO A 45 13.93 9.32 7.85
C PRO A 45 14.86 8.33 7.10
N GLY A 46 15.62 8.86 6.13
CA GLY A 46 16.84 8.25 5.59
C GLY A 46 16.67 6.83 5.03
N GLU A 47 17.48 5.89 5.52
CA GLU A 47 17.51 4.50 5.05
C GLU A 47 16.29 3.68 5.46
N LEU A 48 15.65 4.01 6.58
CA LEU A 48 14.44 3.33 7.04
C LEU A 48 13.30 3.48 6.03
N ALA A 49 13.14 4.67 5.45
CA ALA A 49 12.17 4.90 4.39
C ALA A 49 12.45 4.04 3.15
N LYS A 50 13.72 3.87 2.77
CA LYS A 50 14.11 3.06 1.59
C LYS A 50 13.78 1.59 1.80
N HIS A 51 14.09 1.05 2.98
CA HIS A 51 13.77 -0.33 3.32
C HIS A 51 12.27 -0.55 3.44
N ALA A 52 11.54 0.32 4.14
CA ALA A 52 10.09 0.23 4.29
C ALA A 52 9.38 0.25 2.92
N VAL A 53 9.81 1.13 2.01
CA VAL A 53 9.27 1.18 0.64
C VAL A 53 9.60 -0.08 -0.16
N SER A 54 10.79 -0.66 0.05
CA SER A 54 11.18 -1.90 -0.63
C SER A 54 10.37 -3.11 -0.14
N GLU A 55 10.04 -3.15 1.14
CA GLU A 55 9.16 -4.19 1.69
C GLU A 55 7.70 -3.99 1.25
N ASP A 56 7.23 -2.74 1.17
CA ASP A 56 5.90 -2.42 0.62
C ASP A 56 5.72 -2.93 -0.81
N THR A 57 6.67 -2.62 -1.71
CA THR A 57 6.59 -3.06 -3.12
C THR A 57 6.64 -4.58 -3.27
N LYS A 58 7.46 -5.27 -2.45
CA LYS A 58 7.49 -6.74 -2.41
C LYS A 58 6.14 -7.32 -1.98
N ALA A 59 5.54 -6.77 -0.92
CA ALA A 59 4.26 -7.21 -0.41
C ALA A 59 3.14 -7.05 -1.44
N VAL A 60 3.10 -5.89 -2.11
CA VAL A 60 2.12 -5.60 -3.18
C VAL A 60 2.30 -6.55 -4.35
N THR A 61 3.55 -6.79 -4.79
CA THR A 61 3.85 -7.73 -5.88
C THR A 61 3.44 -9.17 -5.54
N LYS A 62 3.69 -9.60 -4.30
CA LYS A 62 3.25 -10.91 -3.83
C LYS A 62 1.72 -11.02 -3.83
N TYR A 63 1.03 -10.00 -3.32
CA TYR A 63 -0.43 -9.98 -3.28
C TYR A 63 -1.04 -10.03 -4.69
N THR A 64 -0.57 -9.19 -5.61
CA THR A 64 -1.05 -9.21 -7.01
C THR A 64 -0.74 -10.53 -7.69
N GLY A 65 0.43 -11.12 -7.44
CA GLY A 65 0.79 -12.46 -7.90
C GLY A 65 -0.17 -13.55 -7.40
N THR A 66 -0.56 -13.55 -6.12
CA THR A 66 -1.49 -14.56 -5.57
C THR A 66 -2.91 -14.50 -6.13
N LYS A 67 -3.37 -13.34 -6.65
CA LYS A 67 -4.69 -13.24 -7.31
C LYS A 67 -4.80 -14.10 -8.56
N SER A 68 -3.69 -14.54 -9.14
CA SER A 68 -3.67 -15.47 -10.28
C SER A 68 -3.98 -16.93 -9.91
N HIS A 69 -3.84 -17.31 -8.64
CA HIS A 69 -4.16 -18.65 -8.13
C HIS A 69 -5.59 -18.76 -7.57
N ILE A 70 -6.39 -17.70 -7.65
CA ILE A 70 -7.82 -17.80 -7.33
C ILE A 70 -8.48 -18.63 -8.45
N PRO A 71 -8.99 -19.84 -8.19
CA PRO A 71 -9.69 -20.61 -9.21
C PRO A 71 -10.84 -19.77 -9.76
N ASN A 72 -11.00 -19.79 -11.09
CA ASN A 72 -11.94 -18.96 -11.86
C ASN A 72 -13.42 -19.03 -11.37
N THR A 73 -13.73 -19.95 -10.46
CA THR A 73 -15.01 -20.10 -9.76
C THR A 73 -15.33 -18.94 -8.80
N TYR A 74 -14.34 -18.29 -8.17
CA TYR A 74 -14.57 -17.13 -7.28
C TYR A 74 -14.66 -15.79 -8.02
N LYS A 75 -13.99 -15.65 -9.18
CA LYS A 75 -13.95 -14.40 -9.96
C LYS A 75 -15.32 -13.94 -10.47
N ARG A 76 -16.25 -14.87 -10.79
CA ARG A 76 -17.59 -14.54 -11.31
C ARG A 76 -18.56 -14.00 -10.27
N ARG A 77 -18.38 -14.28 -8.98
CA ARG A 77 -19.32 -13.82 -7.93
C ARG A 77 -19.09 -12.39 -7.46
N VAL A 78 -17.87 -11.85 -7.63
CA VAL A 78 -17.50 -10.57 -7.01
C VAL A 78 -17.33 -9.41 -8.00
N ASN A 79 -17.55 -9.64 -9.31
CA ASN A 79 -17.45 -8.62 -10.36
C ASN A 79 -16.23 -7.69 -10.19
N LEU A 80 -15.11 -8.29 -9.76
CA LEU A 80 -13.92 -7.55 -9.36
C LEU A 80 -13.24 -7.11 -10.65
N LYS A 81 -13.57 -5.90 -11.13
CA LYS A 81 -12.73 -5.16 -12.07
C LYS A 81 -11.37 -5.05 -11.41
N LEU A 82 -10.45 -5.93 -11.82
CA LEU A 82 -9.04 -5.75 -11.53
C LEU A 82 -8.65 -4.52 -12.32
N ASP A 83 -8.67 -3.36 -11.67
CA ASP A 83 -8.17 -2.13 -12.27
C ASP A 83 -6.71 -2.41 -12.64
N ASP A 84 -6.46 -2.51 -13.95
CA ASP A 84 -5.17 -2.84 -14.55
C ASP A 84 -4.07 -1.81 -14.27
N GLN A 85 -4.36 -0.82 -13.42
CA GLN A 85 -3.52 0.33 -13.11
C GLN A 85 -2.31 -0.03 -12.23
N ASP A 86 -2.31 -1.20 -11.58
CA ASP A 86 -1.19 -1.71 -10.79
C ASP A 86 -0.14 -2.47 -11.61
N ARG A 87 -0.39 -2.77 -12.90
CA ARG A 87 0.55 -3.54 -13.75
C ARG A 87 1.80 -2.77 -14.18
N ASN A 88 1.85 -1.44 -14.00
CA ASN A 88 2.91 -0.60 -14.55
C ASN A 88 4.06 -0.23 -13.59
N PHE A 89 4.09 -0.74 -12.35
CA PHE A 89 5.13 -0.36 -11.39
C PHE A 89 6.38 -1.24 -11.40
N CYS A 90 6.39 -2.35 -12.15
CA CYS A 90 7.56 -3.23 -12.28
C CYS A 90 8.62 -2.73 -13.28
N GLY A 91 8.39 -1.61 -13.98
CA GLY A 91 9.17 -1.21 -15.16
C GLY A 91 10.12 -0.01 -15.05
N ARG A 92 10.37 0.55 -13.86
CA ARG A 92 11.36 1.64 -13.69
C ARG A 92 12.13 1.52 -12.37
N LEU A 93 13.02 0.53 -12.31
CA LEU A 93 14.30 0.62 -11.61
C LEU A 93 15.36 0.07 -12.55
#